data_AF-A0A524P1W6-F1
#
_entry.id   AF-A0A524P1W6-F1
#
_cell.length_a   1.000
_cell.length_b   1.000
_cell.length_c   1.000
_cell.angle_alpha   90.00
_cell.angle_beta   90.00
_cell.angle_gamma   90.00
#
_symmetry.space_group_name_H-M   'P 1'
#
loop_
_entity.id
_entity.type
_entity.pdbx_description
1 polymer ?
#
loop_
_entity_poly.entity_id
_entity_poly.type
_entity_poly.pdbx_seq_one_letter_code
_entity_poly.pdbx_strand_id
1 'polypeptide(L)'
;MKELEPNGESESPFLEITLMELNDQNDSDANYLDILDRLRQNFLQYYGLDPSSIKICGNNQMLVNFLEKTEFNRVYDQDYAVYQYLYENILQNDLLGNLNEIRMQKDLKTRENLKLSHSSAMKSDPNTVHADLKNLNNLDDLDELSQKNYAVIRYRSNFLEPLRRNYNLISKVNEYLGSNVYNEEISDGFLRFVKNKEDFDAMLLAADEVEAWKEWFKLYEYDLDNPIIVQFLEIVQKKFR
;
A
#
# COMPACT_ATOMS: atom_id res chain seq x y z
N MET A 1 31.63 13.36 -41.86
CA MET A 1 31.22 13.74 -40.50
C MET A 1 31.01 12.45 -39.72
N LYS A 2 31.84 12.19 -38.71
CA LYS A 2 31.57 11.12 -37.73
C LYS A 2 30.61 11.72 -36.72
N GLU A 3 29.41 11.18 -36.62
CA GLU A 3 28.53 11.44 -35.49
C GLU A 3 29.28 10.98 -34.23
N LEU A 4 29.63 11.93 -33.39
CA LEU A 4 30.11 11.66 -32.05
C LEU A 4 28.90 11.12 -31.30
N GLU A 5 28.87 9.80 -31.07
CA GLU A 5 27.93 9.24 -30.10
C GLU A 5 28.14 9.96 -28.76
N PRO A 6 27.06 10.37 -28.08
CA PRO A 6 27.20 10.97 -26.78
C PRO A 6 27.84 9.92 -25.86
N ASN A 7 29.06 10.21 -25.39
CA ASN A 7 29.59 9.63 -24.16
C ASN A 7 28.71 10.14 -23.01
N GLY A 8 27.44 9.70 -22.99
CA GLY A 8 26.54 9.93 -21.88
C GLY A 8 26.98 8.99 -20.78
N GLU A 9 27.71 9.52 -19.80
CA GLU A 9 27.79 8.87 -18.50
C GLU A 9 26.35 8.54 -18.11
N SER A 10 26.02 7.24 -18.07
CA SER A 10 24.69 6.79 -17.70
C SER A 10 24.42 7.36 -16.32
N GLU A 11 23.48 8.31 -16.22
CA GLU A 11 23.06 8.86 -14.93
C GLU A 11 22.76 7.71 -13.96
N SER A 12 23.25 7.84 -12.73
CA SER A 12 22.96 6.88 -11.67
C SER A 12 21.44 6.76 -11.48
N PRO A 13 20.92 5.54 -11.23
CA PRO A 13 19.50 5.35 -11.02
C PRO A 13 19.05 6.04 -9.73
N PHE A 14 17.84 6.59 -9.73
CA PHE A 14 17.23 7.13 -8.52
C PHE A 14 15.76 6.73 -8.38
N LEU A 15 15.24 6.82 -7.16
CA LEU A 15 13.83 6.75 -6.82
C LEU A 15 13.48 7.94 -5.93
N GLU A 16 12.55 8.76 -6.39
CA GLU A 16 11.95 9.85 -5.63
C GLU A 16 10.55 9.40 -5.18
N ILE A 17 10.28 9.48 -3.88
CA ILE A 17 8.99 9.16 -3.26
C ILE A 17 8.44 10.45 -2.68
N THR A 18 7.25 10.87 -3.11
CA THR A 18 6.59 12.10 -2.65
C THR A 18 5.21 11.77 -2.10
N LEU A 19 4.94 12.16 -0.86
CA LEU A 19 3.63 12.11 -0.24
C LEU A 19 2.84 13.34 -0.71
N MET A 20 1.93 13.13 -1.66
CA MET A 20 1.17 14.20 -2.31
C MET A 20 -0.03 14.64 -1.47
N GLU A 21 -0.67 13.68 -0.82
CA GLU A 21 -1.85 13.89 0.00
C GLU A 21 -1.88 12.85 1.13
N LEU A 22 -2.28 13.29 2.32
CA LEU A 22 -2.57 12.46 3.47
C LEU A 22 -3.84 13.01 4.13
N ASN A 23 -4.86 12.18 4.29
CA ASN A 23 -6.14 12.54 4.88
C ASN A 23 -6.21 11.99 6.32
N ASP A 24 -5.26 12.39 7.15
CA ASP A 24 -5.27 12.11 8.58
C ASP A 24 -5.86 13.32 9.31
N GLN A 25 -6.89 13.13 10.13
CA GLN A 25 -7.57 14.26 10.82
C GLN A 25 -6.66 15.02 11.79
N ASN A 26 -5.45 14.51 12.06
CA ASN A 26 -4.40 15.16 12.83
C ASN A 26 -3.32 15.84 11.96
N ASP A 27 -3.68 16.21 10.71
CA ASP A 27 -2.80 16.75 9.67
C ASP A 27 -1.94 17.92 10.17
N SER A 28 -0.69 17.62 10.47
CA SER A 28 0.36 18.60 10.68
C SER A 28 1.57 18.15 9.88
N ASP A 29 2.37 19.09 9.38
CA ASP A 29 3.62 18.81 8.65
C ASP A 29 4.54 17.81 9.38
N ALA A 30 4.39 17.68 10.71
CA ALA A 30 5.08 16.69 11.53
C ALA A 30 4.75 15.23 11.16
N ASN A 31 3.58 14.95 10.58
CA ASN A 31 3.14 13.61 10.21
C ASN A 31 3.88 13.08 8.96
N TYR A 32 4.09 13.95 7.97
CA TYR A 32 4.82 13.55 6.74
C TYR A 32 6.28 13.17 7.03
N LEU A 33 6.98 13.94 7.87
CA LEU A 33 8.37 13.65 8.21
C LEU A 33 8.51 12.33 8.98
N ASP A 34 7.59 12.02 9.90
CA ASP A 34 7.58 10.74 10.60
C ASP A 34 7.38 9.56 9.63
N ILE A 35 6.41 9.68 8.71
CA ILE A 35 6.16 8.67 7.67
C ILE A 35 7.40 8.47 6.79
N LEU A 36 8.03 9.56 6.34
CA LEU A 36 9.24 9.47 5.51
C LEU A 36 10.43 8.89 6.27
N ASP A 37 10.57 9.19 7.57
CA ASP A 37 11.62 8.57 8.38
C ASP A 37 11.37 7.07 8.56
N ARG A 38 10.13 6.64 8.79
CA ARG A 38 9.76 5.21 8.83
C ARG A 38 10.07 4.52 7.50
N LEU A 39 9.69 5.12 6.37
CA LEU A 39 10.04 4.62 5.05
C LEU A 39 11.56 4.51 4.87
N ARG A 40 12.30 5.55 5.27
CA ARG A 40 13.77 5.53 5.25
C ARG A 40 14.34 4.37 6.07
N GLN A 41 13.86 4.17 7.31
CA GLN A 41 14.30 3.05 8.15
C GLN A 41 14.03 1.71 7.47
N ASN A 42 12.85 1.53 6.88
CA ASN A 42 12.52 0.33 6.13
C ASN A 42 13.50 0.12 4.97
N PHE A 43 13.81 1.15 4.18
CA PHE A 43 14.78 1.02 3.09
C PHE A 43 16.19 0.64 3.58
N LEU A 44 16.66 1.23 4.69
CA LEU A 44 17.98 0.94 5.23
C LEU A 44 18.05 -0.48 5.79
N GLN A 45 17.06 -0.89 6.57
CA GLN A 45 17.05 -2.19 7.24
C GLN A 45 16.78 -3.33 6.27
N TYR A 46 15.80 -3.16 5.37
CA TYR A 46 15.32 -4.23 4.51
C TYR A 46 16.16 -4.43 3.25
N TYR A 47 16.57 -3.34 2.61
CA TYR A 47 17.35 -3.42 1.38
C TYR A 47 18.86 -3.32 1.61
N GLY A 48 19.30 -2.99 2.83
CA GLY A 48 20.71 -2.85 3.17
C GLY A 48 21.39 -1.71 2.42
N LEU A 49 20.67 -0.62 2.15
CA LEU A 49 21.21 0.55 1.45
C LEU A 49 22.10 1.39 2.37
N ASP A 50 23.07 2.09 1.77
CA ASP A 50 23.91 3.03 2.51
C ASP A 50 23.07 4.23 3.02
N PRO A 51 23.18 4.65 4.29
CA PRO A 51 22.46 5.80 4.81
C PRO A 51 22.60 7.09 4.01
N SER A 52 23.75 7.31 3.36
CA SER A 52 24.01 8.49 2.52
C SER A 52 23.29 8.46 1.17
N SER A 53 22.80 7.29 0.76
CA SER A 53 22.03 7.09 -0.47
C SER A 53 20.60 7.63 -0.36
N ILE A 54 20.08 7.77 0.86
CA ILE A 54 18.70 8.20 1.13
C ILE A 54 18.69 9.59 1.77
N LYS A 55 17.90 10.50 1.21
CA LYS A 55 17.75 11.88 1.70
C LYS A 55 16.28 12.23 1.78
N ILE A 56 15.86 12.81 2.90
CA ILE A 56 14.56 13.49 2.99
C ILE A 56 14.75 14.92 2.47
N CYS A 57 13.94 15.31 1.50
CA CYS A 57 14.00 16.59 0.81
C CYS A 57 12.73 17.37 1.10
N GLY A 58 12.82 18.47 1.86
CA GLY A 58 11.63 19.21 2.29
C GLY A 58 10.78 18.43 3.29
N ASN A 59 9.46 18.64 3.25
CA ASN A 59 8.53 18.10 4.26
C ASN A 59 7.83 16.80 3.83
N ASN A 60 7.78 16.50 2.53
CA ASN A 60 6.94 15.42 1.99
C ASN A 60 7.63 14.57 0.91
N GLN A 61 8.94 14.69 0.75
CA GLN A 61 9.68 13.97 -0.29
C GLN A 61 10.92 13.25 0.28
N MET A 62 11.20 12.07 -0.26
CA MET A 62 12.40 11.29 -0.03
C MET A 62 13.03 10.91 -1.36
N LEU A 63 14.35 11.06 -1.48
CA LEU A 63 15.16 10.65 -2.62
C LEU A 63 16.08 9.51 -2.22
N VAL A 64 16.05 8.43 -2.98
CA VAL A 64 16.95 7.28 -2.88
C VAL A 64 17.80 7.25 -4.14
N ASN A 65 19.11 7.38 -3.99
CA ASN A 65 20.07 7.27 -5.09
C ASN A 65 20.71 5.89 -5.05
N PHE A 66 20.88 5.27 -6.20
CA PHE A 66 21.49 3.96 -6.29
C PHE A 66 22.87 4.10 -6.95
N LEU A 67 23.83 3.30 -6.48
CA LEU A 67 25.18 3.33 -7.07
C LEU A 67 25.14 2.83 -8.51
N GLU A 68 24.37 1.77 -8.74
CA GLU A 68 24.28 1.08 -10.03
C GLU A 68 22.86 0.58 -10.31
N LYS A 69 22.53 0.33 -11.59
CA LYS A 69 21.25 -0.26 -12.00
C LYS A 69 21.01 -1.65 -11.41
N THR A 70 22.08 -2.39 -11.13
CA THR A 70 22.06 -3.71 -10.48
C THR A 70 21.53 -3.63 -9.05
N GLU A 71 21.93 -2.60 -8.29
CA GLU A 71 21.41 -2.34 -6.95
C GLU A 71 19.92 -1.98 -7.00
N PHE A 72 19.53 -1.09 -7.92
CA PHE A 72 18.13 -0.74 -8.15
C PHE A 72 17.27 -1.98 -8.46
N ASN A 73 17.71 -2.82 -9.40
CA ASN A 73 17.04 -4.06 -9.76
C ASN A 73 16.90 -5.00 -8.57
N ARG A 74 17.97 -5.18 -7.79
CA ARG A 74 17.95 -6.05 -6.61
C ARG A 74 16.89 -5.59 -5.60
N VAL A 75 16.81 -4.30 -5.32
CA VAL A 75 15.80 -3.73 -4.41
C VAL A 75 14.39 -4.04 -4.88
N TYR A 76 14.10 -3.77 -6.16
CA TYR A 76 12.77 -4.02 -6.73
C TYR A 76 12.47 -5.53 -6.81
N ASP A 77 13.38 -6.36 -7.31
CA ASP A 77 13.18 -7.81 -7.42
C ASP A 77 12.99 -8.46 -6.04
N GLN A 78 13.64 -7.94 -4.99
CA GLN A 78 13.45 -8.38 -3.61
C GLN A 78 12.02 -8.08 -3.11
N ASP A 79 11.53 -6.85 -3.33
CA ASP A 79 10.17 -6.43 -2.97
C ASP A 79 9.11 -7.30 -3.68
N TYR A 80 9.32 -7.64 -4.96
CA TYR A 80 8.36 -8.44 -5.74
C TYR A 80 8.43 -9.93 -5.56
N ALA A 81 9.49 -10.46 -4.95
CA ALA A 81 9.62 -11.89 -4.73
C ALA A 81 8.45 -12.47 -3.90
N VAL A 82 7.90 -11.67 -2.98
CA VAL A 82 6.69 -12.05 -2.20
C VAL A 82 5.46 -12.07 -3.10
N TYR A 83 5.22 -11.00 -3.86
CA TYR A 83 4.07 -10.90 -4.76
C TYR A 83 4.08 -12.01 -5.82
N GLN A 84 5.25 -12.35 -6.35
CA GLN A 84 5.42 -13.44 -7.29
C GLN A 84 5.08 -14.78 -6.63
N TYR A 85 5.59 -15.02 -5.42
CA TYR A 85 5.27 -16.23 -4.66
C TYR A 85 3.76 -16.35 -4.39
N LEU A 86 3.13 -15.27 -3.90
CA LEU A 86 1.68 -15.19 -3.68
C LEU A 86 0.93 -15.54 -4.96
N TYR A 87 1.33 -14.96 -6.10
CA TYR A 87 0.67 -15.22 -7.37
C TYR A 87 0.81 -16.67 -7.84
N GLU A 88 2.02 -17.21 -7.85
CA GLU A 88 2.29 -18.55 -8.37
C GLU A 88 1.72 -19.66 -7.47
N ASN A 89 1.78 -19.48 -6.15
CA ASN A 89 1.49 -20.56 -5.21
C ASN A 89 0.09 -20.46 -4.62
N ILE A 90 -0.44 -19.24 -4.49
CA ILE A 90 -1.71 -19.01 -3.81
C ILE A 90 -2.81 -18.63 -4.79
N LEU A 91 -2.58 -17.62 -5.62
CA LEU A 91 -3.58 -17.10 -6.57
C LEU A 91 -3.92 -18.10 -7.66
N GLN A 92 -2.89 -18.67 -8.30
CA GLN A 92 -3.10 -19.61 -9.41
C GLN A 92 -3.75 -20.92 -8.98
N ASN A 93 -3.63 -21.30 -7.71
CA ASN A 93 -4.15 -22.57 -7.19
C ASN A 93 -5.50 -22.40 -6.47
N ASP A 94 -6.11 -21.21 -6.49
CA ASP A 94 -7.34 -20.86 -5.78
C ASP A 94 -7.34 -21.28 -4.29
N LEU A 95 -6.14 -21.37 -3.70
CA LEU A 95 -5.95 -21.88 -2.35
C LEU A 95 -6.58 -20.99 -1.28
N LEU A 96 -6.87 -19.75 -1.64
CA LEU A 96 -7.51 -18.74 -0.81
C LEU A 96 -8.87 -18.30 -1.38
N GLY A 97 -9.51 -19.06 -2.28
CA GLY A 97 -10.86 -18.76 -2.80
C GLY A 97 -11.92 -18.54 -1.71
N ASN A 98 -11.69 -19.08 -0.51
CA ASN A 98 -12.50 -18.83 0.69
C ASN A 98 -12.33 -17.41 1.29
N LEU A 99 -11.25 -16.68 1.02
CA LEU A 99 -11.00 -15.38 1.67
C LEU A 99 -11.89 -14.27 1.13
N ASN A 100 -12.13 -14.25 -0.19
CA ASN A 100 -13.08 -13.30 -0.78
C ASN A 100 -14.50 -13.54 -0.27
N GLU A 101 -14.89 -14.81 -0.07
CA GLU A 101 -16.18 -15.14 0.56
C GLU A 101 -16.24 -14.69 2.03
N ILE A 102 -15.20 -14.95 2.82
CA ILE A 102 -15.10 -14.51 4.22
C ILE A 102 -15.22 -12.99 4.31
N ARG A 103 -14.49 -12.25 3.47
CA ARG A 103 -14.56 -10.79 3.42
C ARG A 103 -15.94 -10.31 3.00
N MET A 104 -16.51 -10.84 1.91
CA MET A 104 -17.85 -10.47 1.45
C MET A 104 -18.90 -10.69 2.56
N GLN A 105 -18.79 -11.79 3.32
CA GLN A 105 -19.65 -12.06 4.46
C GLN A 105 -19.45 -11.05 5.61
N LYS A 106 -18.22 -10.61 5.86
CA LYS A 106 -17.91 -9.58 6.87
C LYS A 106 -18.46 -8.21 6.47
N ASP A 107 -18.29 -7.82 5.20
CA ASP A 107 -18.82 -6.58 4.65
C ASP A 107 -20.36 -6.57 4.70
N LEU A 108 -20.99 -7.69 4.35
CA LEU A 108 -22.45 -7.89 4.46
C LEU A 108 -22.92 -7.75 5.91
N LYS A 109 -22.29 -8.46 6.86
CA LYS A 109 -22.63 -8.37 8.30
C LYS A 109 -22.48 -6.96 8.84
N THR A 110 -21.42 -6.25 8.45
CA THR A 110 -21.18 -4.87 8.87
C THR A 110 -22.28 -3.94 8.36
N ARG A 111 -22.66 -4.09 7.08
CA ARG A 111 -23.78 -3.34 6.49
C ARG A 111 -25.12 -3.65 7.15
N GLU A 112 -25.38 -4.91 7.49
CA GLU A 112 -26.60 -5.31 8.21
C GLU A 112 -26.64 -4.73 9.63
N ASN A 113 -25.54 -4.77 10.37
CA ASN A 113 -25.43 -4.20 11.71
C ASN A 113 -25.62 -2.67 11.69
N LEU A 114 -25.08 -1.98 10.69
CA LEU A 114 -25.29 -0.54 10.48
C LEU A 114 -26.77 -0.23 10.16
N LYS A 115 -27.43 -1.03 9.32
CA LYS A 115 -28.87 -0.87 9.05
C LYS A 115 -29.71 -1.08 10.32
N LEU A 116 -29.36 -2.07 11.15
CA LEU A 116 -30.05 -2.38 12.41
C LEU A 116 -29.87 -1.29 13.47
N SER A 117 -28.67 -0.71 13.60
CA SER A 117 -28.42 0.39 14.52
C SER A 117 -29.18 1.66 14.12
N HIS A 118 -29.23 1.98 12.83
CA HIS A 118 -30.04 3.10 12.31
C HIS A 118 -31.54 2.88 12.52
N SER A 119 -32.05 1.66 12.29
CA SER A 119 -33.46 1.33 12.53
C SER A 119 -33.84 1.38 14.02
N SER A 120 -32.89 1.14 14.92
CA SER A 120 -33.12 1.19 16.38
C SER A 120 -33.07 2.62 16.92
N ALA A 121 -32.20 3.48 16.35
CA ALA A 121 -32.16 4.91 16.67
C ALA A 121 -33.43 5.66 16.23
N MET A 122 -34.13 5.18 15.20
CA MET A 122 -35.43 5.74 14.78
C MET A 122 -36.62 5.38 15.70
N LYS A 123 -36.41 4.58 16.75
CA LYS A 123 -37.43 4.26 17.76
C LYS A 123 -37.32 5.11 19.05
N SER A 124 -36.32 5.97 19.17
CA SER A 124 -36.27 6.99 20.22
C SER A 124 -36.99 8.28 19.78
N ASP A 125 -37.70 8.89 20.72
CA ASP A 125 -38.56 10.09 20.64
C ASP A 125 -38.52 10.90 19.32
N PRO A 126 -39.63 10.94 18.54
CA PRO A 126 -39.74 11.68 17.27
C PRO A 126 -39.40 13.18 17.36
N ASN A 127 -39.36 13.75 18.56
CA ASN A 127 -39.20 15.19 18.74
C ASN A 127 -37.74 15.64 18.97
N THR A 128 -36.76 14.75 19.13
CA THR A 128 -35.38 15.13 19.49
C THR A 128 -34.39 15.11 18.32
N VAL A 129 -34.77 14.58 17.14
CA VAL A 129 -33.80 14.29 16.04
C VAL A 129 -34.03 15.14 14.78
N HIS A 130 -34.87 16.18 14.82
CA HIS A 130 -35.24 16.93 13.62
C HIS A 130 -34.28 18.05 13.18
N ALA A 131 -33.23 18.36 13.94
CA ALA A 131 -32.28 19.41 13.56
C ALA A 131 -31.09 18.90 12.72
N ASP A 132 -30.59 17.69 12.97
CA ASP A 132 -29.35 17.22 12.33
C ASP A 132 -29.57 16.24 11.15
N LEU A 133 -30.79 15.71 10.96
CA LEU A 133 -31.08 14.71 9.93
C LEU A 133 -31.51 15.26 8.56
N LYS A 134 -31.71 16.57 8.41
CA LYS A 134 -32.08 17.14 7.09
C LYS A 134 -30.91 17.24 6.10
N ASN A 135 -29.68 16.97 6.53
CA ASN A 135 -28.48 17.02 5.69
C ASN A 135 -27.93 15.65 5.25
N LEU A 136 -28.63 14.53 5.53
CA LEU A 136 -28.15 13.18 5.21
C LEU A 136 -29.05 12.39 4.22
N ASN A 137 -29.96 13.07 3.51
CA ASN A 137 -30.95 12.39 2.66
C ASN A 137 -30.48 12.06 1.23
N ASN A 138 -29.26 12.41 0.85
CA ASN A 138 -28.66 11.93 -0.38
C ASN A 138 -27.71 10.77 -0.03
N LEU A 139 -28.12 9.53 -0.33
CA LEU A 139 -27.19 8.40 -0.32
C LEU A 139 -26.01 8.62 -1.27
N ASP A 140 -26.19 9.44 -2.30
CA ASP A 140 -25.15 9.82 -3.27
C ASP A 140 -24.06 10.71 -2.65
N ASP A 141 -24.40 11.56 -1.65
CA ASP A 141 -23.42 12.40 -0.94
C ASP A 141 -22.58 11.58 0.08
N LEU A 142 -23.13 10.46 0.57
CA LEU A 142 -22.39 9.48 1.37
C LEU A 142 -21.41 8.68 0.51
N ASP A 143 -21.73 8.42 -0.77
CA ASP A 143 -20.80 7.80 -1.73
C ASP A 143 -19.69 8.78 -2.16
N GLU A 144 -19.97 10.09 -2.32
CA GLU A 144 -18.94 11.11 -2.59
C GLU A 144 -18.02 11.41 -1.38
N LEU A 145 -18.56 11.43 -0.16
CA LEU A 145 -17.76 11.51 1.08
C LEU A 145 -16.99 10.21 1.38
N SER A 146 -17.39 9.08 0.78
CA SER A 146 -16.75 7.76 0.95
C SER A 146 -15.52 7.50 0.07
N GLN A 147 -15.10 8.42 -0.81
CA GLN A 147 -14.07 8.09 -1.80
C GLN A 147 -12.80 8.94 -1.78
N LYS A 148 -12.62 9.85 -0.81
CA LYS A 148 -11.33 10.54 -0.67
C LYS A 148 -10.25 9.53 -0.27
N ASN A 149 -9.15 9.48 -1.04
CA ASN A 149 -8.04 8.59 -0.71
C ASN A 149 -7.47 8.99 0.66
N TYR A 150 -7.12 8.01 1.50
CA TYR A 150 -6.36 8.27 2.71
C TYR A 150 -4.97 8.80 2.38
N ALA A 151 -4.30 8.27 1.36
CA ALA A 151 -3.02 8.79 0.90
C ALA A 151 -2.87 8.75 -0.62
N VAL A 152 -2.13 9.71 -1.16
CA VAL A 152 -1.63 9.70 -2.55
C VAL A 152 -0.11 9.81 -2.52
N ILE A 153 0.57 8.84 -3.10
CA ILE A 153 2.03 8.74 -3.11
C ILE A 153 2.52 8.74 -4.56
N ARG A 154 3.45 9.62 -4.90
CA ARG A 154 4.11 9.62 -6.20
C ARG A 154 5.47 8.95 -6.10
N TYR A 155 5.73 8.01 -7.00
CA TYR A 155 7.04 7.42 -7.24
C TYR A 155 7.56 7.95 -8.57
N ARG A 156 8.77 8.52 -8.59
CA ARG A 156 9.42 9.04 -9.79
C ARG A 156 10.82 8.44 -9.92
N SER A 157 11.23 8.06 -11.13
CA SER A 157 12.53 7.45 -11.37
C SER A 157 13.03 7.70 -12.79
N ASN A 158 14.35 7.82 -12.97
CA ASN A 158 14.98 7.76 -14.30
C ASN A 158 15.19 6.32 -14.82
N PHE A 159 14.81 5.30 -14.05
CA PHE A 159 14.97 3.89 -14.42
C PHE A 159 13.65 3.12 -14.21
N LEU A 160 12.71 3.31 -15.14
CA LEU A 160 11.32 2.86 -15.01
C LEU A 160 11.06 1.37 -15.29
N GLU A 161 11.96 0.70 -16.02
CA GLU A 161 11.73 -0.68 -16.47
C GLU A 161 11.48 -1.68 -15.33
N PRO A 162 12.24 -1.64 -14.21
CA PRO A 162 12.00 -2.55 -13.09
C PRO A 162 10.68 -2.28 -12.36
N LEU A 163 10.22 -1.02 -12.31
CA LEU A 163 8.91 -0.65 -11.74
C LEU A 163 7.78 -1.22 -12.60
N ARG A 164 7.88 -1.06 -13.93
CA ARG A 164 6.88 -1.52 -14.90
C ARG A 164 6.72 -3.02 -14.93
N ARG A 165 7.83 -3.76 -14.83
CA ARG A 165 7.85 -5.23 -14.94
C ARG A 165 6.86 -5.90 -14.00
N ASN A 166 6.70 -5.36 -12.78
CA ASN A 166 5.90 -5.97 -11.74
C ASN A 166 4.56 -5.27 -11.50
N TYR A 167 4.30 -4.15 -12.17
CA TYR A 167 3.07 -3.37 -11.99
C TYR A 167 1.79 -4.21 -12.11
N ASN A 168 1.67 -5.02 -13.17
CA ASN A 168 0.50 -5.89 -13.39
C ASN A 168 0.36 -6.99 -12.32
N LEU A 169 1.48 -7.48 -11.80
CA LEU A 169 1.51 -8.49 -10.76
C LEU A 169 1.00 -7.91 -9.43
N ILE A 170 1.52 -6.75 -9.03
CA ILE A 170 1.09 -6.03 -7.83
C ILE A 170 -0.40 -5.75 -7.89
N SER A 171 -0.89 -5.22 -9.00
CA SER A 171 -2.31 -4.89 -9.15
C SER A 171 -3.21 -6.12 -8.96
N LYS A 172 -2.82 -7.27 -9.51
CA LYS A 172 -3.56 -8.53 -9.32
C LYS A 172 -3.51 -9.06 -7.89
N VAL A 173 -2.34 -8.96 -7.24
CA VAL A 173 -2.21 -9.38 -5.83
C VAL A 173 -3.00 -8.45 -4.92
N ASN A 174 -2.92 -7.14 -5.13
CA ASN A 174 -3.69 -6.14 -4.39
C ASN A 174 -5.19 -6.35 -4.53
N GLU A 175 -5.67 -6.60 -5.76
CA GLU A 175 -7.07 -6.91 -6.03
C GLU A 175 -7.50 -8.17 -5.29
N TYR A 176 -6.68 -9.22 -5.33
CA TYR A 176 -6.99 -10.49 -4.67
C TYR A 176 -6.97 -10.42 -3.15
N LEU A 177 -5.95 -9.79 -2.57
CA LEU A 177 -5.88 -9.53 -1.13
C LEU A 177 -6.95 -8.53 -0.70
N GLY A 178 -7.59 -7.88 -1.67
CA GLY A 178 -8.65 -6.94 -1.42
C GLY A 178 -8.16 -5.60 -0.85
N SER A 179 -6.86 -5.33 -0.94
CA SER A 179 -6.32 -4.01 -0.59
C SER A 179 -6.96 -2.95 -1.47
N ASN A 180 -7.27 -1.80 -0.90
CA ASN A 180 -7.82 -0.67 -1.64
C ASN A 180 -6.69 0.24 -2.12
N VAL A 181 -5.68 -0.39 -2.74
CA VAL A 181 -4.48 0.26 -3.27
C VAL A 181 -4.50 0.18 -4.79
N TYR A 182 -4.60 1.34 -5.44
CA TYR A 182 -4.57 1.48 -6.89
C TYR A 182 -3.27 2.16 -7.31
N ASN A 183 -2.63 1.69 -8.38
CA ASN A 183 -1.47 2.35 -8.96
C ASN A 183 -1.84 2.87 -10.35
N GLU A 184 -1.32 4.01 -10.78
CA GLU A 184 -1.49 4.58 -12.11
C GLU A 184 -0.11 4.93 -12.67
N GLU A 185 0.20 4.49 -13.90
CA GLU A 185 1.45 4.84 -14.57
C GLU A 185 1.40 6.25 -15.14
N ILE A 186 2.47 7.02 -14.91
CA ILE A 186 2.70 8.35 -15.49
C ILE A 186 4.04 8.38 -16.23
N SER A 187 4.32 9.47 -16.95
CA SER A 187 5.49 9.54 -17.85
C SER A 187 6.84 9.28 -17.19
N ASP A 188 6.99 9.64 -15.92
CA ASP A 188 8.24 9.55 -15.16
C ASP A 188 8.15 8.64 -13.91
N GLY A 189 7.11 7.80 -13.83
CA GLY A 189 6.89 6.94 -12.67
C GLY A 189 5.44 6.52 -12.48
N PHE A 190 4.97 6.52 -11.24
CA PHE A 190 3.62 6.05 -10.88
C PHE A 190 3.01 6.90 -9.77
N LEU A 191 1.68 6.96 -9.75
CA LEU A 191 0.89 7.40 -8.62
C LEU A 191 0.31 6.17 -7.92
N ARG A 192 0.37 6.14 -6.59
CA ARG A 192 -0.29 5.14 -5.75
C ARG A 192 -1.35 5.83 -4.92
N PHE A 193 -2.56 5.34 -5.03
CA PHE A 193 -3.73 5.80 -4.30
C PHE A 193 -4.10 4.76 -3.26
N VAL A 194 -4.08 5.15 -1.99
CA VAL A 194 -4.41 4.28 -0.85
C VAL A 194 -5.71 4.78 -0.25
N LYS A 195 -6.78 3.98 -0.30
CA LYS A 195 -8.12 4.46 0.09
C LYS A 195 -8.32 4.59 1.59
N ASN A 196 -7.81 3.68 2.40
CA ASN A 196 -8.04 3.66 3.84
C ASN A 196 -6.72 3.71 4.62
N LYS A 197 -6.83 3.96 5.92
CA LYS A 197 -5.67 4.09 6.81
C LYS A 197 -5.00 2.76 7.05
N GLU A 198 -5.77 1.68 7.11
CA GLU A 198 -5.30 0.33 7.40
C GLU A 198 -4.33 -0.18 6.33
N ASP A 199 -4.67 0.00 5.05
CA ASP A 199 -3.81 -0.34 3.91
C ASP A 199 -2.56 0.56 3.88
N PHE A 200 -2.68 1.82 4.30
CA PHE A 200 -1.54 2.72 4.40
C PHE A 200 -0.58 2.33 5.53
N ASP A 201 -1.11 2.07 6.72
CA ASP A 201 -0.33 1.61 7.87
C ASP A 201 0.35 0.27 7.55
N ALA A 202 -0.34 -0.63 6.84
CA ALA A 202 0.19 -1.91 6.38
C ALA A 202 1.43 -1.73 5.48
N MET A 203 1.42 -0.73 4.58
CA MET A 203 2.58 -0.38 3.77
C MET A 203 3.77 0.17 4.57
N LEU A 204 3.53 0.62 5.81
CA LEU A 204 4.54 1.14 6.73
C LEU A 204 4.92 0.14 7.82
N LEU A 205 4.42 -1.10 7.76
CA LEU A 205 4.78 -2.14 8.73
C LEU A 205 6.28 -2.48 8.64
N ALA A 206 6.77 -3.05 9.74
CA ALA A 206 8.17 -3.09 10.13
C ALA A 206 9.10 -3.78 9.12
N ALA A 207 10.42 -3.54 9.27
CA ALA A 207 11.47 -4.20 8.49
C ALA A 207 11.49 -5.73 8.60
N ASP A 208 10.76 -6.34 9.55
CA ASP A 208 10.54 -7.78 9.59
C ASP A 208 9.27 -8.13 8.78
N GLU A 209 9.50 -8.55 7.54
CA GLU A 209 8.47 -8.97 6.59
C GLU A 209 7.54 -10.04 7.19
N VAL A 210 8.07 -10.97 8.00
CA VAL A 210 7.26 -12.06 8.59
C VAL A 210 6.27 -11.50 9.58
N GLU A 211 6.70 -10.59 10.45
CA GLU A 211 5.82 -9.95 11.42
C GLU A 211 4.82 -9.00 10.73
N ALA A 212 5.24 -8.28 9.68
CA ALA A 212 4.34 -7.46 8.87
C ALA A 212 3.20 -8.31 8.27
N TRP A 213 3.53 -9.47 7.70
CA TRP A 213 2.51 -10.39 7.17
C TRP A 213 1.64 -11.00 8.27
N LYS A 214 2.19 -11.34 9.45
CA LYS A 214 1.37 -11.81 10.58
C LYS A 214 0.39 -10.75 11.05
N GLU A 215 0.83 -9.50 11.19
CA GLU A 215 -0.05 -8.38 11.57
C GLU A 215 -1.11 -8.14 10.50
N TRP A 216 -0.75 -8.22 9.22
CA TRP A 216 -1.71 -8.18 8.13
C TRP A 216 -2.73 -9.33 8.25
N PHE A 217 -2.28 -10.57 8.42
CA PHE A 217 -3.20 -11.70 8.57
C PHE A 217 -4.14 -11.54 9.78
N LYS A 218 -3.63 -11.04 10.91
CA LYS A 218 -4.45 -10.73 12.11
C LYS A 218 -5.46 -9.62 11.87
N LEU A 219 -5.05 -8.53 11.21
CA LEU A 219 -5.92 -7.38 10.89
C LEU A 219 -7.14 -7.83 10.08
N TYR A 220 -6.93 -8.79 9.19
CA TYR A 220 -7.97 -9.39 8.35
C TYR A 220 -8.60 -10.65 8.95
N GLU A 221 -8.33 -10.96 10.23
CA GLU A 221 -8.91 -12.09 10.98
C GLU A 221 -8.63 -13.49 10.38
N TYR A 222 -7.49 -13.67 9.73
CA TYR A 222 -7.06 -14.98 9.24
C TYR A 222 -6.41 -15.83 10.35
N ASP A 223 -6.65 -17.14 10.29
CA ASP A 223 -6.04 -18.11 11.19
C ASP A 223 -4.56 -18.31 10.84
N LEU A 224 -3.67 -17.84 11.72
CA LEU A 224 -2.22 -17.97 11.53
C LEU A 224 -1.74 -19.44 11.58
N ASP A 225 -2.54 -20.35 12.15
CA ASP A 225 -2.23 -21.78 12.18
C ASP A 225 -2.67 -22.48 10.87
N ASN A 226 -3.28 -21.77 9.92
CA ASN A 226 -3.60 -22.30 8.61
C ASN A 226 -2.30 -22.79 7.91
N PRO A 227 -2.22 -24.06 7.45
CA PRO A 227 -1.00 -24.61 6.87
C PRO A 227 -0.42 -23.79 5.70
N ILE A 228 -1.27 -23.12 4.93
CA ILE A 228 -0.88 -22.29 3.78
C ILE A 228 -0.24 -20.99 4.26
N ILE A 229 -0.80 -20.37 5.31
CA ILE A 229 -0.23 -19.17 5.94
C ILE A 229 1.10 -19.52 6.61
N VAL A 230 1.17 -20.63 7.34
CA VAL A 230 2.43 -21.11 7.94
C VAL A 230 3.50 -21.32 6.86
N GLN A 231 3.18 -22.05 5.78
CA GLN A 231 4.10 -22.27 4.67
C GLN A 231 4.54 -20.96 3.99
N PHE A 232 3.60 -20.02 3.81
CA PHE A 232 3.90 -18.70 3.28
C PHE A 232 4.88 -17.93 4.18
N LEU A 233 4.62 -17.87 5.48
CA LEU A 233 5.48 -17.18 6.45
C LEU A 233 6.87 -17.81 6.53
N GLU A 234 6.99 -19.13 6.40
CA GLU A 234 8.30 -19.80 6.29
C GLU A 234 9.09 -19.37 5.06
N ILE A 235 8.41 -19.13 3.93
CA ILE A 235 9.05 -18.75 2.67
C ILE A 235 9.48 -17.29 2.71
N VAL A 236 8.62 -16.41 3.24
CA VAL A 236 8.99 -15.04 3.58
C VAL A 236 10.22 -15.08 4.49
N GLN A 237 10.20 -15.84 5.58
CA GLN A 237 11.32 -15.94 6.51
C GLN A 237 12.62 -16.43 5.86
N LYS A 238 12.55 -17.36 4.89
CA LYS A 238 13.73 -17.86 4.16
C LYS A 238 14.27 -16.87 3.13
N LYS A 239 13.41 -16.04 2.54
CA LYS A 239 13.81 -15.06 1.52
C LYS A 239 14.38 -13.77 2.10
N PHE A 240 13.98 -13.41 3.33
CA PHE A 240 14.33 -12.13 3.97
C PHE A 240 15.21 -12.30 5.24
N ARG A 241 15.90 -13.43 5.38
CA ARG A 241 16.98 -13.66 6.36
C ARG A 241 18.30 -13.93 5.64
#